data_AF-A0A9D8H5V9-F1
#
_entry.id   AF-A0A9D8H5V9-F1
#
_cell.length_a   1.000
_cell.length_b   1.000
_cell.length_c   1.000
_cell.angle_alpha   90.00
_cell.angle_beta   90.00
_cell.angle_gamma   90.00
#
_symmetry.space_group_name_H-M   'P 1'
#
loop_
_entity.id
_entity.type
_entity.pdbx_description
1 polymer ?
#
loop_
_entity_poly.entity_id
_entity_poly.type
_entity_poly.pdbx_seq_one_letter_code
_entity_poly.pdbx_strand_id
1 'polypeptide(L)'
;MSAKRKPARRIVIRWLSSDALTARRAALIISFFTVMLTLLAALLVSLLDSEGFSSFGDACWWALQTVTTVGYGDVVPGDTQGRIVGAIVMIIGIGFIAVVTASITAIFVEDARRRVAERHGSQTVEQRLADIDARLERLEHALGTSPPARGAGPGDVEPQS
;
A
#
# COMPACT_ATOMS: atom_id res chain seq x y z
N MET A 1 -26.60 -23.74 29.31
CA MET A 1 -26.36 -23.66 27.85
C MET A 1 -26.36 -22.20 27.42
N SER A 2 -25.19 -21.57 27.26
CA SER A 2 -25.07 -20.14 26.91
C SER A 2 -24.29 -19.99 25.61
N ALA A 3 -24.98 -19.52 24.56
CA ALA A 3 -24.40 -19.29 23.23
C ALA A 3 -23.97 -17.82 23.08
N LYS A 4 -22.68 -17.54 23.28
CA LYS A 4 -22.07 -16.23 23.01
C LYS A 4 -21.99 -16.00 21.49
N ARG A 5 -22.85 -15.13 20.93
CA ARG A 5 -22.73 -14.64 19.55
C ARG A 5 -21.54 -13.68 19.44
N LYS A 6 -20.59 -14.00 18.55
CA LYS A 6 -19.32 -13.28 18.35
C LYS A 6 -19.56 -11.88 17.74
N PRO A 7 -19.02 -10.79 18.30
CA PRO A 7 -19.07 -9.44 17.72
C PRO A 7 -18.00 -9.21 16.62
N ALA A 8 -17.39 -10.28 16.10
CA ALA A 8 -16.19 -10.21 15.27
C ALA A 8 -16.43 -9.72 13.82
N ARG A 9 -17.68 -9.57 13.38
CA ARG A 9 -17.99 -9.33 11.96
C ARG A 9 -17.92 -7.85 11.55
N ARG A 10 -17.83 -6.91 12.50
CA ARG A 10 -17.82 -5.46 12.21
C ARG A 10 -16.42 -4.87 11.99
N ILE A 11 -15.37 -5.54 12.47
CA ILE A 11 -13.99 -5.01 12.39
C ILE A 11 -13.38 -5.27 11.00
N VAL A 12 -13.69 -6.41 10.38
CA VAL A 12 -13.12 -6.81 9.07
C VAL A 12 -13.56 -5.89 7.93
N ILE A 13 -14.74 -5.28 8.01
CA ILE A 13 -15.27 -4.40 6.94
C ILE A 13 -14.66 -2.99 7.00
N ARG A 14 -14.11 -2.57 8.15
CA ARG A 14 -13.53 -1.23 8.34
C ARG A 14 -12.09 -1.11 7.85
N TRP A 15 -11.38 -2.22 7.65
CA TRP A 15 -10.03 -2.23 7.07
C TRP A 15 -10.01 -2.13 5.53
N LEU A 16 -11.16 -2.27 4.87
CA LEU A 16 -11.26 -2.23 3.41
C LEU A 16 -11.50 -0.82 2.84
N SER A 17 -11.85 0.19 3.65
CA SER A 17 -12.40 1.45 3.12
C SER A 17 -11.47 2.67 3.17
N SER A 18 -10.27 2.58 3.77
CA SER A 18 -9.32 3.71 3.80
C SER A 18 -8.21 3.59 2.75
N ASP A 19 -7.71 2.37 2.50
CA ASP A 19 -6.60 2.14 1.55
C ASP A 19 -7.09 1.84 0.12
N ALA A 20 -8.28 1.27 -0.03
CA ALA A 20 -8.83 0.92 -1.34
C ALA A 20 -9.09 2.15 -2.22
N LEU A 21 -9.40 3.31 -1.63
CA LEU A 21 -9.59 4.54 -2.38
C LEU A 21 -8.28 5.09 -2.93
N THR A 22 -7.18 4.97 -2.18
CA THR A 22 -5.84 5.40 -2.62
C THR A 22 -5.30 4.48 -3.70
N ALA A 23 -5.43 3.16 -3.52
CA ALA A 23 -5.04 2.17 -4.53
C ALA A 23 -5.88 2.31 -5.82
N ARG A 24 -7.19 2.50 -5.69
CA ARG A 24 -8.08 2.75 -6.85
C ARG A 24 -7.72 4.05 -7.57
N ARG A 25 -7.43 5.14 -6.85
CA ARG A 25 -6.97 6.39 -7.44
C ARG A 25 -5.64 6.22 -8.17
N ALA A 26 -4.66 5.54 -7.55
CA ALA A 26 -3.38 5.24 -8.19
C ALA A 26 -3.58 4.42 -9.48
N ALA A 27 -4.40 3.37 -9.44
CA ALA A 27 -4.72 2.56 -10.62
C ALA A 27 -5.41 3.38 -11.72
N LEU A 28 -6.35 4.27 -11.37
CA LEU A 28 -6.99 5.17 -12.33
C LEU A 28 -6.00 6.18 -12.93
N ILE A 29 -5.10 6.73 -12.12
CA ILE A 29 -4.05 7.64 -12.58
C ILE A 29 -3.11 6.89 -13.54
N ILE A 30 -2.61 5.72 -13.15
CA ILE A 30 -1.74 4.88 -13.99
C ILE A 30 -2.44 4.55 -15.30
N SER A 31 -3.68 4.06 -15.25
CA SER A 31 -4.47 3.74 -16.45
C SER A 31 -4.69 4.96 -17.34
N PHE A 32 -4.99 6.12 -16.76
CA PHE A 32 -5.16 7.36 -17.52
C PHE A 32 -3.87 7.77 -18.22
N PHE A 33 -2.73 7.77 -17.51
CA PHE A 33 -1.43 8.11 -18.10
C PHE A 33 -0.99 7.09 -19.14
N THR A 34 -1.24 5.79 -18.96
CA THR A 34 -0.95 4.76 -19.96
C THR A 34 -1.75 5.01 -21.23
N VAL A 35 -3.06 5.21 -21.14
CA VAL A 35 -3.92 5.49 -22.32
C VAL A 35 -3.47 6.79 -23.00
N MET A 36 -3.19 7.85 -22.22
CA MET A 36 -2.72 9.12 -22.74
C MET A 36 -1.39 8.98 -23.49
N LEU A 37 -0.43 8.25 -22.92
CA LEU A 37 0.89 8.01 -23.54
C LEU A 37 0.75 7.18 -24.82
N THR A 38 -0.07 6.12 -24.80
CA THR A 38 -0.36 5.30 -25.98
C THR A 38 -1.00 6.11 -27.11
N LEU A 39 -2.01 6.92 -26.81
CA LEU A 39 -2.67 7.75 -27.82
C LEU A 39 -1.75 8.84 -28.37
N LEU A 40 -0.93 9.46 -27.51
CA LEU A 40 0.05 10.46 -27.94
C LEU A 40 1.13 9.84 -28.83
N ALA A 41 1.68 8.68 -28.46
CA ALA A 41 2.66 7.97 -29.25
C ALA A 41 2.09 7.52 -30.60
N ALA A 42 0.86 6.99 -30.60
CA ALA A 42 0.15 6.60 -31.82
C ALA A 42 -0.09 7.80 -32.74
N LEU A 43 -0.53 8.94 -32.19
CA LEU A 43 -0.72 10.16 -32.95
C LEU A 43 0.59 10.65 -33.56
N LEU A 44 1.65 10.77 -32.75
CA LEU A 44 2.96 11.24 -33.22
C LEU A 44 3.50 10.35 -34.33
N VAL A 45 3.48 9.02 -34.14
CA VAL A 45 4.00 8.11 -35.16
C VAL A 45 3.14 8.12 -36.42
N SER A 46 1.82 8.21 -36.30
CA SER A 46 0.93 8.27 -37.47
C SER A 46 1.10 9.55 -38.32
N LEU A 47 1.64 10.61 -37.74
CA LEU A 47 1.90 11.87 -38.45
C LEU A 47 3.30 11.93 -39.06
N LEU A 48 4.28 11.24 -38.47
CA LEU A 48 5.69 11.27 -38.86
C LEU A 48 6.16 10.04 -39.63
N ASP A 49 5.37 8.97 -39.66
CA ASP A 49 5.68 7.74 -40.35
C ASP A 49 4.58 7.40 -41.35
N SER A 50 4.92 7.49 -42.62
CA SER A 50 3.99 7.29 -43.73
C SER A 50 4.04 5.86 -44.29
N GLU A 51 5.07 5.08 -43.95
CA GLU A 51 5.32 3.75 -44.49
C GLU A 51 5.10 2.63 -43.46
N GLY A 52 5.36 2.89 -42.17
CA GLY A 52 5.34 1.89 -41.10
C GLY A 52 3.95 1.47 -40.62
N PHE A 53 2.90 2.22 -40.96
CA PHE A 53 1.55 2.03 -40.40
C PHE A 53 0.47 2.12 -41.47
N SER A 54 -0.38 1.09 -41.59
CA SER A 54 -1.47 1.05 -42.57
C SER A 54 -2.71 1.83 -42.11
N SER A 55 -2.89 1.98 -40.80
CA SER A 55 -4.00 2.71 -40.19
C SER A 55 -3.62 3.31 -38.83
N PHE A 56 -4.42 4.25 -38.33
CA PHE A 56 -4.28 4.76 -36.97
C PHE A 56 -4.43 3.64 -35.91
N GLY A 57 -5.23 2.60 -36.22
CA GLY A 57 -5.37 1.42 -35.36
C GLY A 57 -4.04 0.68 -35.16
N ASP A 58 -3.25 0.54 -36.23
CA ASP A 58 -1.94 -0.11 -36.17
C ASP A 58 -0.93 0.72 -35.38
N ALA A 59 -0.99 2.05 -35.51
CA ALA A 59 -0.19 2.97 -34.69
C ALA A 59 -0.55 2.87 -33.20
N CYS A 60 -1.84 2.77 -32.87
CA CYS A 60 -2.31 2.52 -31.51
C CYS A 60 -1.84 1.16 -30.97
N TRP A 61 -1.92 0.11 -31.79
CA TRP A 61 -1.45 -1.22 -31.43
C TRP A 61 0.06 -1.23 -31.14
N TRP A 62 0.86 -0.65 -32.03
CA TRP A 62 2.30 -0.51 -31.82
C TRP A 62 2.63 0.30 -30.57
N ALA A 63 1.96 1.44 -30.37
CA ALA A 63 2.17 2.27 -29.19
C ALA A 63 1.79 1.53 -27.91
N LEU A 64 0.70 0.75 -27.93
CA LEU A 64 0.26 -0.04 -26.79
C LEU A 64 1.30 -1.11 -26.43
N GLN A 65 1.75 -1.92 -27.39
CA GLN A 65 2.75 -2.96 -27.14
C GLN A 65 4.12 -2.39 -26.75
N THR A 66 4.47 -1.20 -27.21
CA THR A 66 5.73 -0.53 -26.87
C THR A 66 5.68 0.04 -25.45
N VAL A 67 4.63 0.78 -25.10
CA VAL A 67 4.45 1.35 -23.76
C VAL A 67 4.30 0.26 -22.68
N THR A 68 3.62 -0.84 -23.01
CA THR A 68 3.48 -2.00 -22.12
C THR A 68 4.68 -2.94 -22.14
N THR A 69 5.70 -2.66 -22.96
CA THR A 69 6.91 -3.47 -23.14
C THR A 69 6.67 -4.91 -23.61
N VAL A 70 5.52 -5.19 -24.23
CA VAL A 70 5.21 -6.49 -24.85
C VAL A 70 6.02 -6.67 -26.14
N GLY A 71 5.97 -5.68 -27.04
CA GLY A 71 6.79 -5.61 -28.25
C GLY A 71 6.75 -6.84 -29.18
N TYR A 72 5.60 -7.18 -29.75
CA TYR A 72 5.51 -8.28 -30.72
C TYR A 72 6.37 -8.05 -31.98
N GLY A 73 6.57 -6.79 -32.37
CA GLY A 73 7.41 -6.41 -33.52
C GLY A 73 6.77 -6.69 -34.88
N ASP A 74 5.46 -6.94 -34.89
CA ASP A 74 4.61 -7.14 -36.06
C ASP A 74 4.37 -5.85 -36.86
N VAL A 75 4.21 -4.73 -36.16
CA VAL A 75 4.13 -3.39 -36.72
C VAL A 75 5.19 -2.54 -36.03
N VAL A 76 6.01 -1.83 -36.80
CA VAL A 76 7.09 -0.98 -36.29
C VAL A 76 7.31 0.23 -37.20
N PRO A 77 7.90 1.33 -36.69
CA PRO A 77 8.20 2.48 -37.52
C PRO A 77 9.14 2.15 -38.69
N GLY A 78 8.67 2.43 -39.91
CA GLY A 78 9.39 2.22 -41.15
C GLY A 78 10.36 3.36 -41.41
N ASP A 79 9.86 4.59 -41.30
CA ASP A 79 10.59 5.81 -41.61
C ASP A 79 11.63 6.18 -40.55
N THR A 80 12.72 6.83 -40.98
CA THR A 80 13.76 7.34 -40.07
C THR A 80 13.19 8.29 -39.01
N GLN A 81 12.23 9.15 -39.40
CA GLN A 81 11.57 10.07 -38.48
C GLN A 81 10.69 9.32 -37.46
N GLY A 82 9.90 8.35 -37.93
CA GLY A 82 9.12 7.45 -37.09
C GLY A 82 9.99 6.69 -36.08
N ARG A 83 11.18 6.23 -36.49
CA ARG A 83 12.14 5.55 -35.60
C ARG A 83 12.71 6.45 -34.52
N ILE A 84 12.99 7.72 -34.82
CA ILE A 84 13.44 8.69 -33.80
C ILE A 84 12.34 8.89 -32.75
N VAL A 85 11.09 9.07 -33.20
CA VAL A 85 9.93 9.16 -32.30
C VAL A 85 9.79 7.87 -31.48
N GLY A 86 9.93 6.72 -32.13
CA GLY A 86 9.89 5.41 -31.46
C GLY A 86 10.94 5.26 -30.37
N ALA A 87 12.18 5.66 -30.62
CA ALA A 87 13.25 5.64 -29.63
C ALA A 87 12.91 6.53 -28.41
N ILE A 88 12.36 7.72 -28.63
CA ILE A 88 11.91 8.61 -27.56
C ILE A 88 10.77 7.96 -26.75
N VAL A 89 9.77 7.38 -27.43
CA VAL A 89 8.65 6.68 -26.79
C VAL A 89 9.15 5.52 -25.93
N MET A 90 10.14 4.76 -26.38
CA MET A 90 10.73 3.66 -25.61
C MET A 90 11.40 4.14 -24.32
N ILE A 91 12.19 5.22 -24.37
CA ILE A 91 12.82 5.82 -23.19
C ILE A 91 11.75 6.28 -22.19
N ILE A 92 10.72 6.97 -22.68
CA ILE A 92 9.60 7.43 -21.85
C ILE A 92 8.84 6.25 -21.25
N GLY A 93 8.60 5.18 -22.02
CA GLY A 93 7.90 3.98 -21.56
C GLY A 93 8.62 3.29 -20.38
N ILE A 94 9.94 3.10 -20.49
CA ILE A 94 10.75 2.54 -19.39
C ILE A 94 10.72 3.46 -18.17
N GLY A 95 10.88 4.78 -18.38
CA GLY A 95 10.77 5.77 -17.29
C GLY A 95 9.41 5.73 -16.59
N PHE A 96 8.33 5.59 -17.35
CA PHE A 96 6.96 5.45 -16.83
C PHE A 96 6.83 4.21 -15.94
N ILE A 97 7.27 3.03 -16.41
CA ILE A 97 7.24 1.79 -15.62
C ILE A 97 8.06 1.93 -14.33
N ALA A 98 9.22 2.58 -14.40
CA ALA A 98 10.05 2.83 -13.22
C ALA A 98 9.33 3.69 -12.17
N VAL A 99 8.65 4.76 -12.60
CA VAL A 99 7.85 5.64 -11.71
C VAL A 99 6.69 4.88 -11.09
N VAL A 100 5.96 4.08 -11.87
CA VAL A 100 4.86 3.24 -11.36
C VAL A 100 5.38 2.27 -10.30
N THR A 101 6.47 1.57 -10.60
CA THR A 101 7.11 0.61 -9.68
C THR A 101 7.56 1.28 -8.39
N ALA A 102 8.21 2.44 -8.49
CA ALA A 102 8.65 3.22 -7.33
C ALA A 102 7.48 3.71 -6.48
N SER A 103 6.39 4.16 -7.13
CA SER A 103 5.18 4.62 -6.44
C SER A 103 4.53 3.50 -5.64
N ILE A 104 4.40 2.31 -6.24
CA ILE A 104 3.87 1.12 -5.56
C ILE A 104 4.79 0.72 -4.41
N THR A 105 6.10 0.69 -4.64
CA THR A 105 7.11 0.35 -3.63
C THR A 105 7.05 1.31 -2.43
N ALA A 106 6.87 2.61 -2.66
CA ALA A 106 6.76 3.60 -1.59
C ALA A 106 5.58 3.32 -0.66
N ILE A 107 4.44 2.87 -1.19
CA ILE A 107 3.27 2.49 -0.38
C ILE A 107 3.60 1.30 0.54
N PHE A 108 4.25 0.26 0.00
CA PHE A 108 4.65 -0.91 0.79
C PHE A 108 5.70 -0.57 1.84
N VAL A 109 6.69 0.25 1.48
CA VAL A 109 7.75 0.68 2.40
C VAL A 109 7.18 1.52 3.54
N GLU A 110 6.23 2.42 3.26
CA GLU A 110 5.58 3.23 4.28
C GLU A 110 4.77 2.36 5.25
N ASP A 111 4.00 1.38 4.75
CA ASP A 111 3.27 0.44 5.61
C ASP A 111 4.23 -0.39 6.48
N ALA A 112 5.34 -0.85 5.90
CA ALA A 112 6.37 -1.57 6.65
C ALA A 112 7.00 -0.71 7.76
N ARG A 113 7.33 0.56 7.45
CA ARG A 113 7.87 1.52 8.43
C ARG A 113 6.89 1.79 9.56
N ARG A 114 5.61 1.97 9.24
CA ARG A 114 4.54 2.22 10.22
C ARG A 114 4.40 1.06 11.22
N ARG A 115 4.42 -0.19 10.73
CA ARG A 115 4.38 -1.40 11.57
C ARG A 115 5.59 -1.50 12.50
N VAL A 116 6.78 -1.14 12.00
CA VAL A 116 8.01 -1.16 12.81
C VAL A 116 7.96 -0.06 13.88
N ALA A 117 7.49 1.14 13.55
CA ALA A 117 7.34 2.23 14.51
C ALA A 117 6.34 1.90 15.63
N GLU A 118 5.18 1.31 15.30
CA GLU A 118 4.17 0.88 16.28
C GLU A 118 4.71 -0.18 17.26
N ARG A 119 5.53 -1.13 16.79
CA ARG A 119 6.17 -2.14 17.66
C ARG A 119 7.16 -1.51 18.64
N HIS A 120 8.03 -0.62 18.17
CA HIS A 120 8.99 0.07 19.05
C HIS A 120 8.29 0.97 20.08
N GLY A 121 7.23 1.67 19.67
CA GLY A 121 6.42 2.48 20.58
C GLY A 121 5.79 1.63 21.69
N SER A 122 5.20 0.49 21.33
CA SER A 122 4.58 -0.44 22.29
C SER A 122 5.60 -1.00 23.29
N GLN A 123 6.77 -1.43 22.82
CA GLN A 123 7.86 -1.91 23.68
C GLN A 123 8.36 -0.81 24.65
N THR A 124 8.47 0.43 24.17
CA THR A 124 8.89 1.56 25.02
C THR A 124 7.87 1.84 26.12
N VAL A 125 6.57 1.79 25.78
CA VAL A 125 5.49 1.97 26.76
C VAL A 125 5.53 0.85 27.80
N GLU A 126 5.66 -0.40 27.36
CA GLU A 126 5.73 -1.57 28.25
C GLU A 126 6.93 -1.50 29.20
N GLN A 127 8.11 -1.11 28.71
CA GLN A 127 9.30 -0.89 29.55
C GLN A 127 9.10 0.21 30.59
N ARG A 128 8.45 1.31 30.23
CA ARG A 128 8.16 2.41 31.18
C ARG A 128 7.18 1.98 32.25
N LEU A 129 6.16 1.20 31.90
CA LEU A 129 5.21 0.65 32.87
C LEU A 129 5.94 -0.28 33.85
N ALA A 130 6.76 -1.20 33.34
CA ALA A 130 7.55 -2.10 34.19
C ALA A 130 8.51 -1.36 35.15
N ASP A 131 9.16 -0.28 34.70
CA ASP A 131 10.02 0.54 35.58
C ASP A 131 9.21 1.30 36.64
N ILE A 132 8.04 1.85 36.27
CA ILE A 132 7.15 2.52 37.23
C ILE A 132 6.70 1.53 38.31
N ASP A 133 6.24 0.34 37.93
CA ASP A 133 5.81 -0.70 38.88
C ASP A 133 6.96 -1.10 39.83
N ALA A 134 8.17 -1.32 39.30
CA ALA A 134 9.34 -1.64 40.12
C ALA A 134 9.76 -0.49 41.07
N ARG A 135 9.53 0.78 40.70
CA ARG A 135 9.74 1.92 41.60
C ARG A 135 8.69 1.97 42.71
N LEU A 136 7.43 1.69 42.39
CA LEU A 136 6.35 1.64 43.37
C LEU A 136 6.60 0.55 44.41
N GLU A 137 6.97 -0.67 43.99
CA GLU A 137 7.32 -1.76 44.91
C GLU A 137 8.47 -1.39 45.85
N ARG A 138 9.51 -0.72 45.33
CA ARG A 138 10.64 -0.24 46.17
C ARG A 138 10.21 0.77 47.21
N LEU A 139 9.33 1.71 46.86
CA LEU A 139 8.82 2.72 47.79
C LEU A 139 7.91 2.08 48.84
N GLU A 140 7.03 1.16 48.43
CA GLU A 140 6.16 0.40 49.34
C GLU A 140 6.99 -0.40 50.36
N HIS A 141 8.07 -1.03 49.90
CA HIS A 141 8.96 -1.77 50.79
C HIS A 141 9.74 -0.86 51.76
N ALA A 142 10.20 0.32 51.29
CA ALA A 142 10.90 1.30 52.12
C ALA A 142 9.99 1.97 53.18
N LEU A 143 8.69 2.09 52.89
CA LEU A 143 7.70 2.64 53.82
C LEU A 143 7.11 1.58 54.78
N GLY A 144 7.45 0.30 54.62
CA GLY A 144 7.01 -0.79 55.50
C GLY A 144 5.50 -1.07 55.46
N THR A 145 4.77 -0.48 54.51
CA THR A 145 3.34 -0.71 54.33
C THR A 145 3.15 -2.02 53.56
N SER A 146 2.67 -3.05 54.24
CA SER A 146 2.26 -4.29 53.55
C SER A 146 1.07 -4.02 52.63
N PRO A 147 0.93 -4.76 51.51
CA PRO A 147 -0.10 -4.51 50.50
C PRO A 147 -1.49 -4.49 51.15
N PRO A 148 -2.41 -3.58 50.73
CA PRO A 148 -3.80 -3.68 51.15
C PRO A 148 -4.31 -5.05 50.72
N ALA A 149 -4.68 -5.87 51.71
CA ALA A 149 -5.27 -7.18 51.51
C ALA A 149 -6.36 -7.06 50.44
N ARG A 150 -6.15 -7.75 49.31
CA ARG A 150 -7.15 -7.91 48.25
C ARG A 150 -8.46 -8.26 48.94
N GLY A 151 -9.43 -7.36 48.85
CA GLY A 151 -10.65 -7.41 49.65
C GLY A 151 -11.27 -8.80 49.65
N ALA A 152 -11.50 -9.31 50.85
CA ALA A 152 -12.52 -10.32 51.09
C ALA A 152 -13.80 -9.80 50.39
N GLY A 153 -14.24 -10.52 49.37
CA GLY A 153 -15.52 -10.24 48.73
C GLY A 153 -16.63 -10.39 49.76
N PRO A 154 -17.67 -9.54 49.73
CA PRO A 154 -18.83 -9.71 50.60
C PRO A 154 -19.60 -10.96 50.14
N GLY A 155 -19.36 -12.10 50.79
CA GLY A 155 -19.98 -13.38 50.41
C GLY A 155 -20.09 -14.43 51.52
N ASP A 156 -19.24 -14.39 52.56
CA ASP A 156 -19.24 -15.44 53.58
C ASP A 156 -20.03 -15.02 54.82
N VAL A 157 -21.36 -14.96 54.67
CA VAL A 157 -22.28 -15.03 55.83
C VAL A 157 -22.91 -16.41 55.81
N GLU A 158 -22.26 -17.32 56.51
CA GLU A 158 -22.82 -18.60 56.93
C GLU A 158 -23.72 -18.37 58.15
N PRO A 159 -25.02 -18.69 58.10
CA PRO A 159 -25.83 -18.77 59.31
C PRO A 159 -25.77 -20.20 59.86
N GLN A 160 -25.18 -20.33 61.03
CA GLN A 160 -25.40 -21.46 61.92
C GLN A 160 -26.87 -21.48 62.37
N SER A 161 -27.59 -22.57 62.08
CA SER A 161 -28.50 -23.30 63.00
C SER A 161 -29.24 -24.39 62.25
#